data_AF-A0A0A0DTZ2-F1
#
_entry.id   AF-A0A0A0DTZ2-F1
#
_cell.length_a   1.000
_cell.length_b   1.000
_cell.length_c   1.000
_cell.angle_alpha   90.00
_cell.angle_beta   90.00
_cell.angle_gamma   90.00
#
_symmetry.space_group_name_H-M   'P 1'
#
loop_
_entity.id
_entity.type
_entity.pdbx_description
1 polymer ?
#
loop_
_entity_poly.entity_id
_entity_poly.type
_entity_poly.pdbx_seq_one_letter_code
_entity_poly.pdbx_strand_id
1 'polypeptide(L)'
;MAKAGRAGMKHWADQRVALLTQHGKERVIAPVLEPALGCVVHHVDHFDTDQLGTFTRDVPRPGSQLEAARQKARMGMTLSGLPMGLASEGSFGPDPFTGMFPWNVEMLVWLDDRLGIEVVGMAQGPAQSGHLQTADWAAVERFAEEEGFPSHHLVMRPQDQDDPRLIKGITDWPALRTAFDACVRQASNGQVFVELDLRAFANPTRMARIGEAAQDLLKRLQSTCPACAKPGYWITKRTGGLPCRACKRPTKTYSSQEWACVSCTHQHTERRTDRLFAEPQHCEHCNP
;
A
#
# COMPACT_ATOMS: atom_id res chain seq x y z
N MET A 1 -9.48 34.05 -19.25
CA MET A 1 -8.69 34.24 -18.02
C MET A 1 -9.60 34.02 -16.82
N ALA A 2 -9.68 32.79 -16.32
CA ALA A 2 -10.47 32.43 -15.16
C ALA A 2 -9.58 32.43 -13.90
N LYS A 3 -9.76 33.42 -13.03
CA LYS A 3 -9.29 33.34 -11.64
C LYS A 3 -10.25 32.41 -10.88
N ALA A 4 -10.01 31.11 -10.96
CA ALA A 4 -10.54 30.17 -9.97
C ALA A 4 -9.71 30.35 -8.69
N GLY A 5 -10.19 31.20 -7.79
CA GLY A 5 -9.59 31.37 -6.47
C GLY A 5 -9.58 30.04 -5.73
N ARG A 6 -8.42 29.66 -5.20
CA ARG A 6 -8.24 28.58 -4.23
C ARG A 6 -9.12 28.87 -3.00
N ALA A 7 -10.36 28.38 -2.99
CA ALA A 7 -11.07 28.15 -1.73
C ALA A 7 -10.40 26.95 -1.07
N GLY A 8 -9.35 27.22 -0.28
CA GLY A 8 -8.62 26.19 0.45
C GLY A 8 -9.58 25.38 1.32
N MET A 9 -9.53 24.06 1.19
CA MET A 9 -10.36 23.11 1.94
C MET A 9 -10.13 23.30 3.43
N LYS A 10 -11.12 23.82 4.13
CA LYS A 10 -11.09 24.00 5.60
C LYS A 10 -11.68 22.81 6.36
N HIS A 11 -12.01 21.70 5.69
CA HIS A 11 -12.69 20.56 6.33
C HIS A 11 -11.90 19.99 7.51
N TRP A 12 -10.57 20.01 7.41
CA TRP A 12 -9.69 19.36 8.39
C TRP A 12 -8.66 20.31 9.02
N ALA A 13 -8.81 21.61 8.82
CA ALA A 13 -7.97 22.61 9.49
C ALA A 13 -8.06 22.47 11.01
N ASP A 14 -6.90 22.36 11.66
CA ASP A 14 -6.71 22.17 13.10
C ASP A 14 -7.39 20.92 13.66
N GLN A 15 -7.74 19.96 12.79
CA GLN A 15 -8.36 18.70 13.19
C GLN A 15 -7.32 17.62 13.41
N ARG A 16 -7.55 16.79 14.44
CA ARG A 16 -6.73 15.60 14.70
C ARG A 16 -7.34 14.38 14.04
N VAL A 17 -6.51 13.58 13.38
CA VAL A 17 -6.91 12.37 12.67
C VAL A 17 -6.15 11.18 13.24
N ALA A 18 -6.88 10.20 13.76
CA ALA A 18 -6.26 9.05 14.43
C ALA A 18 -5.57 8.15 13.42
N LEU A 19 -4.24 7.99 13.52
CA LEU A 19 -3.49 7.00 12.77
C LEU A 19 -3.09 5.87 13.71
N LEU A 20 -3.84 4.78 13.66
CA LEU A 20 -3.44 3.55 14.33
C LEU A 20 -2.44 2.81 13.45
N THR A 21 -1.17 2.92 13.78
CA THR A 21 -0.09 2.22 13.09
C THR A 21 1.00 1.85 14.07
N GLN A 22 1.71 0.77 13.78
CA GLN A 22 3.01 0.52 14.36
C GLN A 22 4.10 0.90 13.36
N HIS A 23 5.29 1.18 13.90
CA HIS A 23 6.55 1.21 13.18
C HIS A 23 6.67 2.23 12.03
N GLY A 24 6.54 3.52 12.33
CA GLY A 24 7.19 4.58 11.53
C GLY A 24 6.48 5.05 10.26
N LYS A 25 5.27 4.54 9.95
CA LYS A 25 4.53 4.88 8.73
C LYS A 25 4.06 6.33 8.71
N GLU A 26 3.86 6.94 9.88
CA GLU A 26 3.53 8.36 10.03
C GLU A 26 4.54 9.26 9.30
N ARG A 27 5.81 8.83 9.21
CA ARG A 27 6.91 9.57 8.56
C ARG A 27 6.72 9.79 7.06
N VAL A 28 5.92 8.96 6.38
CA VAL A 28 5.62 9.12 4.95
C VAL A 28 4.17 9.53 4.68
N ILE A 29 3.31 9.44 5.69
CA ILE A 29 1.89 9.81 5.58
C ILE A 29 1.69 11.27 6.01
N ALA A 30 2.16 11.64 7.21
CA ALA A 30 1.92 12.96 7.79
C ALA A 30 2.49 14.09 6.93
N PRO A 31 3.73 14.02 6.40
CA PRO A 31 4.28 15.08 5.56
C PRO A 31 3.51 15.31 4.25
N VAL A 32 2.75 14.32 3.78
CA VAL A 32 1.91 14.44 2.59
C VAL A 32 0.57 15.09 2.94
N LEU A 33 -0.06 14.68 4.05
CA LEU A 33 -1.42 15.08 4.38
C LEU A 33 -1.51 16.38 5.17
N GLU A 34 -0.71 16.54 6.22
CA GLU A 34 -0.85 17.67 7.17
C GLU A 34 -0.72 19.03 6.50
N PRO A 35 0.33 19.31 5.68
CA PRO A 35 0.49 20.65 5.09
C PRO A 35 -0.62 20.99 4.08
N ALA A 36 -1.18 19.97 3.42
CA ALA A 36 -2.16 20.15 2.36
C ALA A 36 -3.61 20.20 2.85
N LEU A 37 -3.90 19.54 3.98
CA LEU A 37 -5.24 19.48 4.58
C LEU A 37 -5.39 20.36 5.83
N GLY A 38 -4.28 20.82 6.41
CA GLY A 38 -4.26 21.58 7.66
C GLY A 38 -4.59 20.74 8.90
N CYS A 39 -4.61 19.41 8.78
CA CYS A 39 -4.86 18.49 9.88
C CYS A 39 -3.57 18.14 10.62
N VAL A 40 -3.72 17.44 11.75
CA VAL A 40 -2.62 16.82 12.51
C VAL A 40 -2.87 15.32 12.56
N VAL A 41 -1.92 14.53 12.07
CA VAL A 41 -1.95 13.07 12.16
C VAL A 41 -1.58 12.68 13.58
N HIS A 42 -2.58 12.22 14.33
CA HIS A 42 -2.41 11.79 15.71
C HIS A 42 -2.10 10.30 15.76
N HIS A 43 -0.83 9.97 16.04
CA HIS A 43 -0.39 8.59 16.19
C HIS A 43 -1.01 7.95 17.43
N VAL A 44 -1.62 6.77 17.24
CA VAL A 44 -2.13 5.91 18.32
C VAL A 44 -1.22 4.68 18.38
N ASP A 45 -0.41 4.54 19.42
CA ASP A 45 0.63 3.52 19.55
C ASP A 45 0.46 2.58 20.76
N HIS A 46 -0.48 2.87 21.67
CA HIS A 46 -0.78 2.05 22.85
C HIS A 46 -1.59 0.77 22.57
N PHE A 47 -1.74 0.37 21.30
CA PHE A 47 -2.42 -0.85 20.89
C PHE A 47 -1.54 -1.70 19.99
N ASP A 48 -1.47 -3.00 20.29
CA ASP A 48 -0.70 -3.93 19.48
C ASP A 48 -1.42 -4.32 18.18
N THR A 49 -1.07 -3.66 17.08
CA THR A 49 -1.72 -3.90 15.78
C THR A 49 -1.39 -5.26 15.17
N ASP A 50 -0.39 -5.97 15.66
CA ASP A 50 -0.07 -7.33 15.22
C ASP A 50 -1.21 -8.32 15.58
N GLN A 51 -2.06 -7.98 16.55
CA GLN A 51 -3.30 -8.72 16.85
C GLN A 51 -4.33 -8.67 15.70
N LEU A 52 -4.19 -7.72 14.76
CA LEU A 52 -5.05 -7.61 13.58
C LEU A 52 -4.50 -8.35 12.36
N GLY A 53 -3.38 -9.06 12.51
CA GLY A 53 -2.69 -9.78 11.44
C GLY A 53 -1.28 -9.25 11.19
N THR A 54 -0.36 -10.15 10.84
CA THR A 54 1.07 -9.85 10.66
C THR A 54 1.56 -10.22 9.27
N PHE A 55 2.50 -9.44 8.72
CA PHE A 55 3.18 -9.78 7.47
C PHE A 55 4.11 -11.00 7.57
N THR A 56 4.48 -11.40 8.80
CA THR A 56 5.32 -12.57 9.05
C THR A 56 4.54 -13.89 9.10
N ARG A 57 3.24 -13.87 8.75
CA ARG A 57 2.34 -15.03 8.69
C ARG A 57 2.02 -15.67 10.04
N ASP A 58 2.39 -15.05 11.15
CA ASP A 58 2.16 -15.59 12.50
C ASP A 58 0.69 -15.40 12.96
N VAL A 59 0.04 -14.31 12.53
CA VAL A 59 -1.40 -14.03 12.75
C VAL A 59 -2.07 -13.72 11.41
N PRO A 60 -3.16 -14.42 11.02
CA PRO A 60 -3.87 -14.14 9.77
C PRO A 60 -4.70 -12.86 9.86
N ARG A 61 -4.80 -12.13 8.74
CA ARG A 61 -5.64 -10.92 8.66
C ARG A 61 -7.14 -11.27 8.53
N PRO A 62 -8.06 -10.49 9.13
CA PRO A 62 -9.49 -10.66 8.91
C PRO A 62 -9.93 -10.03 7.60
N GLY A 63 -10.76 -10.75 6.82
CA GLY A 63 -11.43 -10.21 5.64
C GLY A 63 -10.51 -9.74 4.50
N SER A 64 -10.98 -8.75 3.72
CA SER A 64 -10.22 -8.15 2.63
C SER A 64 -9.20 -7.12 3.15
N GLN A 65 -8.24 -6.72 2.32
CA GLN A 65 -7.28 -5.64 2.66
C GLN A 65 -8.01 -4.34 3.06
N LEU A 66 -9.10 -4.01 2.39
CA LEU A 66 -9.92 -2.84 2.67
C LEU A 66 -10.66 -2.99 4.01
N GLU A 67 -11.25 -4.15 4.30
CA GLU A 67 -11.93 -4.39 5.57
C GLU A 67 -10.97 -4.28 6.76
N ALA A 68 -9.78 -4.87 6.64
CA ALA A 68 -8.74 -4.78 7.67
C ALA A 68 -8.30 -3.33 7.91
N ALA A 69 -8.04 -2.57 6.84
CA ALA A 69 -7.70 -1.15 6.95
C ALA A 69 -8.84 -0.34 7.60
N ARG A 70 -10.09 -0.60 7.21
CA ARG A 70 -11.27 0.07 7.80
C ARG A 70 -11.41 -0.24 9.28
N GLN A 71 -11.30 -1.51 9.67
CA GLN A 71 -11.36 -1.93 11.07
C GLN A 71 -10.25 -1.26 11.89
N LYS A 72 -9.04 -1.20 11.35
CA LYS A 72 -7.89 -0.52 11.97
C LYS A 72 -8.13 0.98 12.15
N ALA A 73 -8.66 1.66 11.14
CA ALA A 73 -8.99 3.09 11.22
C ALA A 73 -10.08 3.33 12.30
N ARG A 74 -11.13 2.51 12.32
CA ARG A 74 -12.21 2.57 13.33
C ARG A 74 -11.70 2.32 14.74
N MET A 75 -10.77 1.39 14.91
CA MET A 75 -10.16 1.12 16.21
C MET A 75 -9.29 2.29 16.67
N GLY A 76 -8.50 2.89 15.76
CA GLY A 76 -7.76 4.13 16.05
C GLY A 76 -8.67 5.27 16.51
N MET A 77 -9.80 5.46 15.84
CA MET A 77 -10.84 6.44 16.25
C MET A 77 -11.36 6.14 17.65
N THR A 78 -11.70 4.89 17.94
CA THR A 78 -12.23 4.45 19.24
C THR A 78 -11.23 4.70 20.36
N LEU A 79 -9.98 4.28 20.18
CA LEU A 79 -8.92 4.39 21.19
C LEU A 79 -8.53 5.85 21.48
N SER A 80 -8.63 6.74 20.49
CA SER A 80 -8.28 8.15 20.63
C SER A 80 -9.46 9.07 20.96
N GLY A 81 -10.68 8.57 20.85
CA GLY A 81 -11.90 9.39 20.95
C GLY A 81 -12.07 10.40 19.80
N LEU A 82 -11.35 10.23 18.68
CA LEU A 82 -11.39 11.15 17.54
C LEU A 82 -12.45 10.74 16.51
N PRO A 83 -13.13 11.71 15.85
CA PRO A 83 -14.17 11.42 14.86
C PRO A 83 -13.63 11.11 13.46
N MET A 84 -12.31 11.09 13.30
CA MET A 84 -11.64 10.80 12.04
C MET A 84 -10.52 9.79 12.25
N GLY A 85 -10.41 8.84 11.33
CA GLY A 85 -9.46 7.74 11.37
C GLY A 85 -8.72 7.59 10.05
N LEU A 86 -7.46 7.20 10.15
CA LEU A 86 -6.57 6.89 9.06
C LEU A 86 -5.88 5.56 9.37
N ALA A 87 -5.84 4.66 8.40
CA ALA A 87 -5.10 3.42 8.54
C ALA A 87 -4.46 3.01 7.22
N SER A 88 -3.29 2.38 7.33
CA SER A 88 -2.60 1.77 6.20
C SER A 88 -2.67 0.26 6.29
N GLU A 89 -2.89 -0.39 5.15
CA GLU A 89 -2.80 -1.84 5.01
C GLU A 89 -2.13 -2.22 3.69
N GLY A 90 -1.28 -3.24 3.72
CA GLY A 90 -0.49 -3.69 2.58
C GLY A 90 -0.83 -5.11 2.18
N SER A 91 -0.48 -5.48 0.96
CA SER A 91 -0.49 -6.88 0.55
C SER A 91 0.61 -7.14 -0.48
N PHE A 92 1.14 -8.35 -0.43
CA PHE A 92 2.05 -8.87 -1.43
C PHE A 92 1.38 -10.04 -2.15
N GLY A 93 1.59 -10.14 -3.45
CA GLY A 93 1.04 -11.20 -4.28
C GLY A 93 1.67 -11.18 -5.67
N PRO A 94 1.22 -12.06 -6.57
CA PRO A 94 1.64 -12.03 -7.96
C PRO A 94 1.09 -10.77 -8.64
N ASP A 95 1.83 -10.25 -9.63
CA ASP A 95 1.39 -9.09 -10.39
C ASP A 95 0.07 -9.36 -11.12
N PRO A 96 -0.81 -8.35 -11.26
CA PRO A 96 -2.14 -8.55 -11.79
C PRO A 96 -2.18 -8.71 -13.32
N PHE A 97 -1.04 -8.63 -14.02
CA PHE A 97 -0.96 -8.63 -15.47
C PHE A 97 -0.49 -9.97 -16.02
N THR A 98 0.64 -10.48 -15.55
CA THR A 98 1.24 -11.77 -15.97
C THR A 98 1.19 -12.81 -14.86
N GLY A 99 1.10 -12.40 -13.61
CA GLY A 99 1.13 -13.29 -12.45
C GLY A 99 2.51 -13.87 -12.14
N MET A 100 3.58 -13.28 -12.71
CA MET A 100 4.94 -13.82 -12.66
C MET A 100 5.85 -13.09 -11.68
N PHE A 101 5.54 -11.83 -11.35
CA PHE A 101 6.42 -10.99 -10.54
C PHE A 101 5.80 -10.69 -9.17
N PRO A 102 6.63 -10.56 -8.12
CA PRO A 102 6.14 -10.05 -6.86
C PRO A 102 5.59 -8.63 -7.00
N TRP A 103 4.44 -8.39 -6.39
CA TRP A 103 3.69 -7.15 -6.49
C TRP A 103 3.23 -6.72 -5.12
N ASN A 104 3.41 -5.43 -4.83
CA ASN A 104 2.99 -4.82 -3.59
C ASN A 104 1.82 -3.88 -3.89
N VAL A 105 0.78 -3.97 -3.06
CA VAL A 105 -0.36 -3.05 -3.05
C VAL A 105 -0.45 -2.44 -1.66
N GLU A 106 -0.29 -1.13 -1.55
CA GLU A 106 -0.53 -0.37 -0.32
C GLU A 106 -1.82 0.44 -0.45
N MET A 107 -2.61 0.43 0.62
CA MET A 107 -3.87 1.13 0.72
C MET A 107 -3.88 1.99 1.97
N LEU A 108 -4.44 3.20 1.86
CA LEU A 108 -4.78 4.07 2.99
C LEU A 108 -6.28 4.35 2.99
N VAL A 109 -6.92 4.13 4.13
CA VAL A 109 -8.35 4.42 4.34
C VAL A 109 -8.49 5.61 5.26
N TRP A 110 -9.16 6.64 4.78
CA TRP A 110 -9.58 7.81 5.54
C TRP A 110 -11.07 7.72 5.87
N LEU A 111 -11.40 7.77 7.15
CA LEU A 111 -12.76 7.79 7.67
C LEU A 111 -13.02 9.13 8.34
N ASP A 112 -14.18 9.73 8.05
CA ASP A 112 -14.62 10.96 8.68
C ASP A 112 -16.12 10.88 8.99
N ASP A 113 -16.44 10.72 10.28
CA ASP A 113 -17.83 10.60 10.74
C ASP A 113 -18.58 11.93 10.71
N ARG A 114 -17.88 13.06 10.69
CA ARG A 114 -18.51 14.39 10.61
C ARG A 114 -19.04 14.65 9.21
N LEU A 115 -18.29 14.21 8.21
CA LEU A 115 -18.68 14.34 6.80
C LEU A 115 -19.48 13.13 6.30
N GLY A 116 -19.39 12.00 7.00
CA GLY A 116 -19.97 10.72 6.61
C GLY A 116 -19.31 10.16 5.36
N ILE A 117 -17.97 10.17 5.30
CA ILE A 117 -17.20 9.74 4.13
C ILE A 117 -16.16 8.67 4.47
N GLU A 118 -15.93 7.80 3.50
CA GLU A 118 -14.79 6.90 3.43
C GLU A 118 -14.06 7.18 2.11
N VAL A 119 -12.78 7.52 2.20
CA VAL A 119 -11.94 7.78 1.02
C VAL A 119 -10.72 6.89 1.07
N VAL A 120 -10.47 6.16 -0.01
CA VAL A 120 -9.40 5.18 -0.11
C VAL A 120 -8.37 5.66 -1.12
N GLY A 121 -7.12 5.84 -0.68
CA GLY A 121 -5.96 6.03 -1.55
C GLY A 121 -5.20 4.72 -1.72
N MET A 122 -4.61 4.51 -2.89
CA MET A 122 -3.89 3.26 -3.20
C MET A 122 -2.68 3.52 -4.08
N ALA A 123 -1.61 2.78 -3.84
CA ALA A 123 -0.46 2.67 -4.73
C ALA A 123 -0.06 1.22 -4.87
N GLN A 124 0.42 0.85 -6.05
CA GLN A 124 0.85 -0.52 -6.33
C GLN A 124 1.98 -0.55 -7.35
N GLY A 125 2.82 -1.57 -7.26
CA GLY A 125 3.94 -1.74 -8.17
C GLY A 125 4.75 -3.00 -7.89
N PRO A 126 5.84 -3.22 -8.65
CA PRO A 126 6.77 -4.31 -8.39
C PRO A 126 7.25 -4.27 -6.94
N ALA A 127 7.37 -5.45 -6.35
CA ALA A 127 7.82 -5.65 -4.97
C ALA A 127 9.17 -6.36 -4.93
N GLN A 128 9.92 -6.05 -3.88
CA GLN A 128 11.09 -6.80 -3.48
C GLN A 128 10.68 -7.67 -2.30
N SER A 129 10.57 -8.98 -2.53
CA SER A 129 10.15 -9.99 -1.56
C SER A 129 10.86 -11.31 -1.81
N GLY A 130 12.16 -11.24 -2.12
CA GLY A 130 12.98 -12.42 -2.38
C GLY A 130 13.09 -13.32 -1.15
N HIS A 131 13.40 -14.58 -1.42
CA HIS A 131 13.71 -15.58 -0.41
C HIS A 131 14.75 -16.57 -0.95
N LEU A 132 15.45 -17.23 -0.04
CA LEU A 132 16.46 -18.23 -0.32
C LEU A 132 16.38 -19.36 0.72
N GLN A 133 16.38 -20.60 0.26
CA GLN A 133 16.60 -21.77 1.11
C GLN A 133 17.98 -22.35 0.84
N THR A 134 18.86 -22.35 1.83
CA THR A 134 20.25 -22.80 1.65
C THR A 134 20.90 -23.22 2.97
N ALA A 135 21.96 -24.03 2.87
CA ALA A 135 22.91 -24.28 3.95
C ALA A 135 24.25 -23.55 3.74
N ASP A 136 24.41 -22.83 2.63
CA ASP A 136 25.64 -22.14 2.24
C ASP A 136 25.60 -20.66 2.65
N TRP A 137 26.52 -20.26 3.52
CA TRP A 137 26.69 -18.87 3.94
C TRP A 137 27.02 -17.95 2.78
N ALA A 138 27.86 -18.37 1.83
CA ALA A 138 28.23 -17.53 0.69
C ALA A 138 27.03 -17.25 -0.22
N ALA A 139 26.06 -18.18 -0.29
CA ALA A 139 24.78 -17.95 -0.96
C ALA A 139 23.90 -16.93 -0.23
N VAL A 140 23.88 -16.96 1.11
CA VAL A 140 23.17 -15.96 1.93
C VAL A 140 23.76 -14.57 1.74
N GLU A 141 25.09 -14.44 1.71
CA GLU A 141 25.74 -13.14 1.50
C GLU A 141 25.37 -12.52 0.15
N ARG A 142 25.47 -13.30 -0.94
CA ARG A 142 25.07 -12.81 -2.27
C ARG A 142 23.60 -12.42 -2.33
N PHE A 143 22.72 -13.27 -1.79
CA PHE A 143 21.30 -12.98 -1.73
C PHE A 143 20.99 -11.70 -0.94
N ALA A 144 21.65 -11.50 0.21
CA ALA A 144 21.46 -10.31 1.03
C ALA A 144 21.87 -9.05 0.25
N GLU A 145 22.99 -9.08 -0.47
CA GLU A 145 23.41 -7.96 -1.33
C GLU A 145 22.42 -7.69 -2.48
N GLU A 146 21.98 -8.73 -3.19
CA GLU A 146 21.01 -8.65 -4.29
C GLU A 146 19.66 -8.09 -3.84
N GLU A 147 19.22 -8.45 -2.62
CA GLU A 147 17.96 -8.00 -2.03
C GLU A 147 18.08 -6.64 -1.29
N GLY A 148 19.24 -5.97 -1.34
CA GLY A 148 19.41 -4.62 -0.80
C GLY A 148 19.67 -4.52 0.70
N PHE A 149 20.12 -5.60 1.33
CA PHE A 149 20.58 -5.59 2.72
C PHE A 149 21.82 -4.69 2.89
N PRO A 150 21.95 -3.91 3.99
CA PRO A 150 21.09 -3.86 5.18
C PRO A 150 19.94 -2.83 5.10
N SER A 151 19.75 -2.16 3.96
CA SER A 151 18.64 -1.19 3.83
C SER A 151 17.28 -1.89 3.88
N HIS A 152 17.19 -3.05 3.24
CA HIS A 152 16.13 -4.03 3.51
C HIS A 152 16.60 -4.98 4.60
N HIS A 153 15.79 -5.16 5.64
CA HIS A 153 16.12 -6.11 6.69
C HIS A 153 15.73 -7.54 6.28
N LEU A 154 16.30 -8.51 6.99
CA LEU A 154 16.02 -9.92 6.76
C LEU A 154 15.32 -10.54 7.98
N VAL A 155 14.63 -11.64 7.72
CA VAL A 155 14.20 -12.60 8.73
C VAL A 155 14.69 -13.99 8.34
N MET A 156 14.89 -14.85 9.33
CA MET A 156 15.39 -16.21 9.11
C MET A 156 14.60 -17.24 9.89
N ARG A 157 14.43 -18.41 9.27
CA ARG A 157 13.81 -19.60 9.82
C ARG A 157 14.75 -20.80 9.68
N PRO A 158 14.86 -21.66 10.70
CA PRO A 158 15.44 -22.99 10.50
C PRO A 158 14.60 -23.80 9.51
N GLN A 159 15.20 -24.76 8.82
CA GLN A 159 14.55 -25.77 7.98
C GLN A 159 13.91 -25.27 6.68
N ASP A 160 12.83 -24.51 6.77
CA ASP A 160 12.01 -24.08 5.64
C ASP A 160 11.14 -22.86 5.97
N GLN A 161 10.35 -22.43 4.98
CA GLN A 161 9.48 -21.25 5.05
C GLN A 161 8.35 -21.34 6.09
N ASP A 162 7.99 -22.55 6.53
CA ASP A 162 6.82 -22.82 7.39
C ASP A 162 7.24 -23.12 8.84
N ASP A 163 8.54 -23.13 9.14
CA ASP A 163 9.06 -23.31 10.49
C ASP A 163 8.62 -22.17 11.42
N PRO A 164 7.99 -22.46 12.58
CA PRO A 164 7.49 -21.44 13.48
C PRO A 164 8.58 -20.64 14.20
N ARG A 165 9.83 -21.12 14.22
CA ARG A 165 10.95 -20.43 14.86
C ARG A 165 11.46 -19.33 13.94
N LEU A 166 11.07 -18.09 14.23
CA LEU A 166 11.44 -16.92 13.45
C LEU A 166 12.44 -16.02 14.17
N ILE A 167 13.57 -15.75 13.54
CA ILE A 167 14.48 -14.69 13.95
C ILE A 167 14.12 -13.42 13.15
N LYS A 168 13.59 -12.42 13.84
CA LYS A 168 13.22 -11.09 13.28
C LYS A 168 14.30 -10.06 13.57
N GLY A 169 14.29 -8.96 12.82
CA GLY A 169 15.10 -7.77 13.15
C GLY A 169 16.58 -7.92 12.84
N ILE A 170 16.91 -8.65 11.77
CA ILE A 170 18.29 -8.76 11.29
C ILE A 170 18.60 -7.53 10.46
N THR A 171 19.42 -6.62 10.99
CA THR A 171 19.66 -5.28 10.42
C THR A 171 21.12 -4.99 10.06
N ASP A 172 22.04 -5.91 10.34
CA ASP A 172 23.46 -5.75 10.04
C ASP A 172 24.15 -7.11 9.81
N TRP A 173 25.32 -7.07 9.18
CA TRP A 173 26.08 -8.25 8.78
C TRP A 173 26.46 -9.17 9.95
N PRO A 174 26.96 -8.66 11.10
CA PRO A 174 27.19 -9.49 12.28
C PRO A 174 25.94 -10.21 12.80
N ALA A 175 24.80 -9.51 12.87
CA ALA A 175 23.53 -10.09 13.27
C ALA A 175 23.06 -11.15 12.27
N LEU A 176 23.24 -10.91 10.97
CA LEU A 176 22.90 -11.85 9.90
C LEU A 176 23.70 -13.16 10.05
N ARG A 177 25.01 -13.05 10.30
CA ARG A 177 25.87 -14.21 10.52
C ARG A 177 25.45 -14.99 11.76
N THR A 178 25.21 -14.28 12.86
CA THR A 178 24.79 -14.87 14.13
C THR A 178 23.46 -15.61 13.99
N ALA A 179 22.48 -15.00 13.29
CA ALA A 179 21.19 -15.59 13.02
C ALA A 179 21.31 -16.85 12.15
N PHE A 180 22.13 -16.81 11.09
CA PHE A 180 22.38 -17.96 10.23
C PHE A 180 22.96 -19.14 11.00
N ASP A 181 24.05 -18.92 11.74
CA ASP A 181 24.69 -19.98 12.52
C ASP A 181 23.73 -20.56 13.58
N ALA A 182 22.83 -19.74 14.14
CA ALA A 182 21.80 -20.19 15.06
C ALA A 182 20.70 -21.01 14.37
N CYS A 183 20.27 -20.64 13.17
CA CYS A 183 19.30 -21.40 12.39
C CYS A 183 19.86 -22.75 11.93
N VAL A 184 21.12 -22.79 11.46
CA VAL A 184 21.79 -24.05 11.07
C VAL A 184 21.84 -25.03 12.24
N ARG A 185 22.18 -24.58 13.46
CA ARG A 185 22.19 -25.45 14.65
C ARG A 185 20.81 -25.99 15.04
N GLN A 186 19.74 -25.27 14.69
CA GLN A 186 18.36 -25.65 15.01
C GLN A 186 17.67 -26.49 13.93
N ALA A 187 18.21 -26.47 12.71
CA ALA A 187 17.64 -27.14 11.55
C ALA A 187 18.04 -28.62 11.51
N SER A 188 17.06 -29.52 11.50
CA SER A 188 17.31 -30.97 11.39
C SER A 188 17.76 -31.38 9.99
N ASN A 189 17.40 -30.61 8.97
CA ASN A 189 17.78 -30.82 7.57
C ASN A 189 19.04 -30.01 7.15
N GLY A 190 19.64 -29.27 8.08
CA GLY A 190 20.79 -28.39 7.83
C GLY A 190 20.49 -27.17 6.95
N GLN A 191 19.25 -26.92 6.56
CA GLN A 191 18.85 -25.79 5.72
C GLN A 191 18.37 -24.61 6.57
N VAL A 192 18.55 -23.41 6.02
CA VAL A 192 18.01 -22.16 6.55
C VAL A 192 17.17 -21.52 5.46
N PHE A 193 16.00 -21.03 5.83
CA PHE A 193 15.17 -20.20 4.98
C PHE A 193 15.39 -18.73 5.37
N VAL A 194 15.77 -17.92 4.39
CA VAL A 194 16.02 -16.48 4.53
C VAL A 194 15.03 -15.74 3.65
N GLU A 195 14.35 -14.73 4.17
CA GLU A 195 13.43 -13.91 3.39
C GLU A 195 13.55 -12.43 3.80
N LEU A 196 13.13 -11.53 2.91
CA LEU A 196 13.00 -10.12 3.25
C LEU A 196 11.97 -9.90 4.35
N ASP A 197 12.29 -9.00 5.29
CA ASP A 197 11.33 -8.53 6.27
C ASP A 197 10.33 -7.57 5.59
N LEU A 198 9.11 -8.05 5.34
CA LEU A 198 8.09 -7.27 4.63
C LEU A 198 7.40 -6.21 5.51
N ARG A 199 7.80 -6.04 6.79
CA ARG A 199 7.26 -4.98 7.66
C ARG A 199 7.73 -3.61 7.15
N ALA A 200 6.84 -2.61 7.20
CA ALA A 200 7.08 -1.32 6.54
C ALA A 200 8.38 -0.62 6.97
N PHE A 201 8.72 -0.64 8.25
CA PHE A 201 9.96 -0.01 8.75
C PHE A 201 11.24 -0.72 8.30
N ALA A 202 11.13 -1.97 7.88
CA ALA A 202 12.21 -2.86 7.51
C ALA A 202 12.38 -2.99 5.98
N ASN A 203 11.47 -2.37 5.22
CA ASN A 203 11.42 -2.45 3.77
C ASN A 203 11.22 -1.05 3.18
N PRO A 204 12.31 -0.36 2.77
CA PRO A 204 12.25 1.03 2.30
C PRO A 204 11.42 1.19 1.02
N THR A 205 11.38 0.19 0.13
CA THR A 205 10.56 0.26 -1.10
C THR A 205 9.07 0.18 -0.77
N ARG A 206 8.69 -0.65 0.20
CA ARG A 206 7.33 -0.66 0.76
C ARG A 206 6.99 0.68 1.43
N MET A 207 7.90 1.24 2.23
CA MET A 207 7.68 2.53 2.89
C MET A 207 7.44 3.65 1.88
N ALA A 208 8.20 3.68 0.78
CA ALA A 208 7.98 4.60 -0.32
C ALA A 208 6.59 4.41 -0.96
N ARG A 209 6.15 3.16 -1.16
CA ARG A 209 4.82 2.85 -1.71
C ARG A 209 3.68 3.35 -0.81
N ILE A 210 3.84 3.31 0.51
CA ILE A 210 2.88 3.91 1.46
C ILE A 210 2.79 5.42 1.24
N GLY A 211 3.92 6.09 1.02
CA GLY A 211 3.96 7.52 0.67
C GLY A 211 3.23 7.83 -0.64
N GLU A 212 3.38 6.99 -1.67
CA GLU A 212 2.63 7.11 -2.93
C GLU A 212 1.11 6.93 -2.70
N ALA A 213 0.71 5.97 -1.86
CA ALA A 213 -0.69 5.79 -1.49
C ALA A 213 -1.24 7.02 -0.74
N ALA A 214 -0.41 7.69 0.08
CA ALA A 214 -0.78 8.93 0.76
C ALA A 214 -0.99 10.08 -0.23
N GLN A 215 -0.18 10.14 -1.30
CA GLN A 215 -0.36 11.13 -2.36
C GLN A 215 -1.65 10.87 -3.17
N ASP A 216 -1.97 9.60 -3.46
CA ASP A 216 -3.23 9.25 -4.10
C ASP A 216 -4.43 9.60 -3.21
N LEU A 217 -4.36 9.27 -1.91
CA LEU A 217 -5.37 9.65 -0.93
C LEU A 217 -5.57 11.18 -0.89
N LEU A 218 -4.48 11.95 -0.85
CA LEU A 218 -4.55 13.41 -0.85
C LEU A 218 -5.30 13.92 -2.08
N LYS A 219 -4.95 13.47 -3.28
CA LYS A 219 -5.62 13.91 -4.51
C LYS A 219 -7.13 13.65 -4.46
N ARG A 220 -7.54 12.51 -3.90
CA ARG A 220 -8.95 12.13 -3.73
C ARG A 220 -9.66 13.01 -2.71
N LEU A 221 -9.05 13.26 -1.56
CA LEU A 221 -9.58 14.16 -0.53
C LEU A 221 -9.69 15.59 -1.05
N GLN A 222 -8.80 16.00 -1.97
CA GLN A 222 -8.86 17.33 -2.57
C GLN A 222 -9.88 17.48 -3.70
N SER A 223 -10.38 16.36 -4.23
CA SER A 223 -11.37 16.35 -5.28
C SER A 223 -12.77 16.45 -4.69
N THR A 224 -13.44 17.57 -4.96
CA THR A 224 -14.77 17.88 -4.41
C THR A 224 -15.87 17.57 -5.42
N CYS A 225 -17.00 17.10 -4.92
CA CYS A 225 -18.16 16.81 -5.76
C CYS A 225 -18.78 18.11 -6.28
N PRO A 226 -19.04 18.24 -7.60
CA PRO A 226 -19.67 19.45 -8.13
C PRO A 226 -21.12 19.64 -7.67
N ALA A 227 -21.78 18.59 -7.17
CA ALA A 227 -23.17 18.64 -6.70
C ALA A 227 -23.30 18.98 -5.21
N CYS A 228 -22.45 18.41 -4.35
CA CYS A 228 -22.57 18.57 -2.89
C CYS A 228 -21.34 19.21 -2.22
N ALA A 229 -20.31 19.57 -3.00
CA ALA A 229 -19.04 20.14 -2.55
C ALA A 229 -18.23 19.29 -1.56
N LYS A 230 -18.70 18.10 -1.17
CA LYS A 230 -17.97 17.21 -0.26
C LYS A 230 -16.74 16.58 -0.93
N PRO A 231 -15.65 16.32 -0.17
CA PRO A 231 -14.48 15.58 -0.62
C PRO A 231 -14.76 14.17 -1.14
N GLY A 232 -13.77 13.59 -1.83
CA GLY A 232 -13.81 12.18 -2.25
C GLY A 232 -14.55 11.96 -3.58
N TYR A 233 -14.74 12.99 -4.40
CA TYR A 233 -15.28 12.83 -5.74
C TYR A 233 -14.21 12.31 -6.69
N TRP A 234 -14.23 11.02 -7.04
CA TRP A 234 -13.12 10.40 -7.74
C TRP A 234 -13.55 9.36 -8.76
N ILE A 235 -12.59 8.90 -9.55
CA ILE A 235 -12.77 7.82 -10.52
C ILE A 235 -13.03 6.51 -9.78
N THR A 236 -14.22 5.94 -9.95
CA THR A 236 -14.64 4.64 -9.39
C THR A 236 -14.51 3.51 -10.40
N LYS A 237 -14.58 3.82 -11.70
CA LYS A 237 -14.52 2.84 -12.77
C LYS A 237 -13.82 3.37 -14.01
N ARG A 238 -13.06 2.51 -14.67
CA ARG A 238 -12.53 2.75 -16.01
C ARG A 238 -13.07 1.68 -16.95
N THR A 239 -13.67 2.10 -18.05
CA THR A 239 -14.20 1.19 -19.07
C THR A 239 -13.25 1.16 -20.25
N GLY A 240 -12.81 -0.05 -20.63
CA GLY A 240 -11.96 -0.31 -21.79
C GLY A 240 -12.56 0.15 -23.12
N GLY A 241 -11.82 -0.06 -24.21
CA GLY A 241 -12.37 0.04 -25.56
C GLY A 241 -11.75 1.10 -26.46
N LEU A 242 -10.60 1.69 -26.10
CA LEU A 242 -9.88 2.51 -27.09
C LEU A 242 -9.48 1.64 -28.29
N PRO A 243 -9.74 2.09 -29.53
CA PRO A 243 -9.35 1.35 -30.71
C PRO A 243 -7.82 1.32 -30.83
N CYS A 244 -7.25 0.16 -31.14
CA CYS A 244 -5.83 0.02 -31.45
C CYS A 244 -5.48 0.90 -32.66
N ARG A 245 -4.36 1.63 -32.60
CA ARG A 245 -3.92 2.50 -33.70
C ARG A 245 -3.70 1.71 -35.00
N ALA A 246 -3.21 0.47 -34.90
CA ALA A 246 -2.91 -0.40 -36.05
C ALA A 246 -4.16 -1.16 -36.55
N CYS A 247 -4.73 -2.06 -35.75
CA CYS A 247 -5.79 -2.96 -36.20
C CYS A 247 -7.23 -2.46 -35.95
N LYS A 248 -7.39 -1.28 -35.31
CA LYS A 248 -8.67 -0.63 -34.95
C LYS A 248 -9.59 -1.41 -34.00
N ARG A 249 -9.23 -2.63 -33.59
CA ARG A 249 -9.98 -3.42 -32.61
C ARG A 249 -9.96 -2.73 -31.23
N PRO A 250 -11.03 -2.86 -30.42
CA PRO A 250 -11.06 -2.35 -29.07
C PRO A 250 -9.98 -3.02 -28.20
N THR A 251 -9.39 -2.26 -27.28
CA THR A 251 -8.36 -2.75 -26.36
C THR A 251 -8.81 -2.60 -24.90
N LYS A 252 -8.07 -3.21 -23.96
CA LYS A 252 -8.25 -2.99 -22.51
C LYS A 252 -7.90 -1.56 -22.06
N THR A 253 -7.26 -0.75 -22.91
CA THR A 253 -6.97 0.63 -22.58
C THR A 253 -8.28 1.42 -22.45
N TYR A 254 -8.44 2.12 -21.32
CA TYR A 254 -9.69 2.78 -20.99
C TYR A 254 -10.06 3.87 -22.00
N SER A 255 -11.32 3.86 -22.44
CA SER A 255 -11.94 4.83 -23.35
C SER A 255 -12.78 5.86 -22.60
N SER A 256 -13.19 5.53 -21.38
CA SER A 256 -13.96 6.39 -20.50
C SER A 256 -13.69 6.05 -19.03
N GLN A 257 -14.00 7.00 -18.17
CA GLN A 257 -13.91 6.88 -16.73
C GLN A 257 -15.20 7.39 -16.09
N GLU A 258 -15.66 6.68 -15.07
CA GLU A 258 -16.79 7.08 -14.24
C GLU A 258 -16.26 7.75 -12.99
N TRP A 259 -16.71 8.96 -12.75
CA TRP A 259 -16.49 9.72 -11.53
C TRP A 259 -17.74 9.63 -10.67
N ALA A 260 -17.60 9.39 -9.38
CA ALA A 260 -18.73 9.34 -8.45
C ALA A 260 -18.38 9.96 -7.09
N CYS A 261 -19.40 10.49 -6.43
CA CYS A 261 -19.29 11.03 -5.08
C CYS A 261 -19.46 9.94 -4.03
N VAL A 262 -18.61 9.97 -3.00
CA VAL A 262 -18.74 9.09 -1.83
C VAL A 262 -19.88 9.48 -0.88
N SER A 263 -20.48 10.67 -1.05
CA SER A 263 -21.48 11.22 -0.12
C SER A 263 -22.88 11.43 -0.70
N CYS A 264 -23.03 11.47 -2.02
CA CYS A 264 -24.32 11.66 -2.68
C CYS A 264 -24.38 10.84 -3.97
N THR A 265 -25.54 10.84 -4.64
CA THR A 265 -25.76 10.04 -5.85
C THR A 265 -25.17 10.65 -7.12
N HIS A 266 -24.40 11.75 -7.01
CA HIS A 266 -23.83 12.40 -8.18
C HIS A 266 -22.69 11.56 -8.77
N GLN A 267 -22.82 11.28 -10.06
CA GLN A 267 -21.83 10.58 -10.87
C GLN A 267 -21.87 11.09 -12.30
N HIS A 268 -20.75 11.02 -13.01
CA HIS A 268 -20.72 11.23 -14.45
C HIS A 268 -19.68 10.35 -15.12
N THR A 269 -19.93 10.06 -16.40
CA THR A 269 -18.96 9.38 -17.26
C THR A 269 -18.26 10.41 -18.14
N GLU A 270 -16.94 10.43 -18.06
CA GLU A 270 -16.08 11.26 -18.88
C GLU A 270 -15.38 10.39 -19.92
N ARG A 271 -15.47 10.76 -21.20
CA ARG A 271 -14.69 10.10 -22.26
C ARG A 271 -13.26 10.56 -22.18
N ARG A 272 -12.34 9.63 -22.44
CA ARG A 272 -10.93 9.93 -22.53
C ARG A 272 -10.66 10.83 -23.74
N THR A 273 -10.07 11.99 -23.51
CA THR A 273 -9.77 12.99 -24.56
C THR A 273 -8.28 13.18 -24.81
N ASP A 274 -7.41 12.83 -23.85
CA ASP A 274 -5.95 12.91 -23.99
C ASP A 274 -5.40 11.87 -24.98
N ARG A 275 -6.15 10.79 -25.25
CA ARG A 275 -5.73 9.70 -26.14
C ARG A 275 -6.93 9.09 -26.86
N LEU A 276 -6.90 9.13 -28.19
CA LEU A 276 -7.96 8.59 -29.07
C LEU A 276 -7.71 7.14 -29.51
N PHE A 277 -6.46 6.66 -29.48
CA PHE A 277 -6.07 5.33 -29.91
C PHE A 277 -5.17 4.66 -28.87
N ALA A 278 -5.30 3.35 -28.70
CA ALA A 278 -4.37 2.55 -27.93
C ALA A 278 -3.14 2.21 -28.78
N GLU A 279 -1.98 2.12 -28.14
CA GLU A 279 -0.75 1.70 -28.82
C GLU A 279 -0.77 0.18 -29.09
N PRO A 280 -0.25 -0.29 -30.24
CA PRO A 280 -0.30 -1.72 -30.61
C PRO A 280 0.30 -2.67 -29.56
N GLN A 281 1.31 -2.22 -28.80
CA GLN A 281 1.92 -2.97 -27.69
C GLN A 281 0.95 -3.32 -26.55
N HIS A 282 -0.20 -2.65 -26.47
CA HIS A 282 -1.25 -2.90 -25.48
C HIS A 282 -2.52 -3.51 -26.10
N CYS A 283 -2.43 -3.98 -27.35
CA CYS A 283 -3.54 -4.62 -28.05
C CYS A 283 -3.33 -6.13 -28.09
N GLU A 284 -4.22 -6.89 -27.46
CA GLU A 284 -4.18 -8.36 -27.39
C GLU A 284 -4.18 -9.07 -28.75
N HIS A 285 -4.53 -8.35 -29.83
CA HIS A 285 -4.45 -8.88 -31.19
C HIS A 285 -3.12 -8.57 -31.88
N CYS A 286 -2.54 -7.39 -31.63
CA CYS A 286 -1.27 -6.98 -32.23
C CYS A 286 -0.05 -7.44 -31.41
N ASN A 287 -0.25 -7.60 -30.11
CA ASN A 287 0.71 -8.07 -29.13
C ASN A 287 -0.04 -9.02 -28.16
N PRO A 288 -0.31 -10.27 -28.58
CA PRO A 288 -0.99 -11.27 -27.76
C PRO A 288 -0.18 -11.66 -26.52
#